data_AF-A0A538T8E2-F1
#
_entry.id   AF-A0A538T8E2-F1
#
_cell.length_a   1.000
_cell.length_b   1.000
_cell.length_c   1.000
_cell.angle_alpha   90.00
_cell.angle_beta   90.00
_cell.angle_gamma   90.00
#
_symmetry.space_group_name_H-M   'P 1'
#
loop_
_entity.id
_entity.type
_entity.pdbx_description
1 polymer ?
#
loop_
_entity_poly.entity_id
_entity_poly.type
_entity_poly.pdbx_seq_one_letter_code
_entity_poly.pdbx_strand_id
1 'polypeptide(L)'
;MKAIFGVLFGYALMFVIVGTALAEGSPRATANATSRSQGSADIQDGKALQGQTESSAEVTADENASASLDAIRDRARQFSRKALTKLERRLSELANEIDAEANLKGEISVANRVAPEFGMTGALMILERGTLNTSMGDLVIAHTLAANSPADVTATQLFTLQHDGYSWARIAYGLDLRQDQVAGAVESETRVAIGRAKADGKPAMIQSASAARAAASASTGMNAGAGVNAGGAGGSAAGSAGVGLSIGK
;
A
#
# COMPACT_ATOMS: atom_id res chain seq x y z
N MET A 1 -15.69 -32.83 26.44
CA MET A 1 -16.21 -32.06 27.59
C MET A 1 -16.03 -30.58 27.28
N LYS A 2 -17.10 -29.80 27.46
CA LYS A 2 -17.17 -28.35 27.29
C LYS A 2 -16.40 -27.64 28.43
N ALA A 3 -15.76 -26.52 28.12
CA ALA A 3 -15.62 -25.42 29.07
C ALA A 3 -15.64 -24.09 28.31
N ILE A 4 -16.60 -23.26 28.69
CA ILE A 4 -16.90 -21.90 28.24
C ILE A 4 -16.54 -20.98 29.40
N PHE A 5 -15.68 -19.99 29.17
CA PHE A 5 -15.52 -18.79 30.00
C PHE A 5 -15.02 -17.71 29.02
N GLY A 6 -15.71 -16.61 28.71
CA GLY A 6 -16.71 -15.87 29.49
C GLY A 6 -16.01 -14.83 30.36
N VAL A 7 -15.51 -13.74 29.77
CA VAL A 7 -15.14 -12.53 30.53
C VAL A 7 -15.72 -11.30 29.83
N LEU A 8 -16.54 -10.62 30.61
CA LEU A 8 -17.36 -9.46 30.28
C LEU A 8 -16.56 -8.15 30.27
N PHE A 9 -17.03 -7.28 29.37
CA PHE A 9 -16.99 -5.83 29.38
C PHE A 9 -16.78 -5.15 30.74
N GLY A 10 -15.91 -4.14 30.74
CA GLY A 10 -15.78 -3.20 31.86
C GLY A 10 -14.75 -2.10 31.60
N TYR A 11 -14.82 -1.38 30.48
CA TYR A 11 -14.04 -0.14 30.30
C TYR A 11 -14.90 1.06 30.70
N ALA A 12 -14.68 1.55 31.92
CA ALA A 12 -15.12 2.86 32.36
C ALA A 12 -14.23 3.92 31.72
N LEU A 13 -14.76 4.61 30.72
CA LEU A 13 -14.11 5.75 30.07
C LEU A 13 -14.29 6.99 30.96
N MET A 14 -13.24 7.33 31.72
CA MET A 14 -13.15 8.61 32.44
C MET A 14 -12.62 9.68 31.49
N PHE A 15 -13.50 10.57 31.01
CA PHE A 15 -13.12 11.81 30.33
C PHE A 15 -12.71 12.85 31.38
N VAL A 16 -11.41 13.16 31.45
CA VAL A 16 -10.91 14.35 32.16
C VAL A 16 -10.81 15.50 31.16
N ILE A 17 -11.72 16.47 31.27
CA ILE A 17 -11.66 17.75 30.57
C ILE A 17 -10.76 18.67 31.41
N VAL A 18 -9.56 18.98 30.92
CA VAL A 18 -8.76 20.12 31.44
C VAL A 18 -8.87 21.23 30.41
N GLY A 19 -9.63 22.27 30.77
CA GLY A 19 -9.58 23.55 30.08
C GLY A 19 -8.51 24.45 30.69
N THR A 20 -7.79 25.16 29.83
CA THR A 20 -6.97 26.32 30.23
C THR A 20 -7.07 27.42 29.17
N ALA A 21 -7.82 28.46 29.56
CA ALA A 21 -7.55 29.89 29.46
C ALA A 21 -7.01 30.50 28.16
N LEU A 22 -7.84 31.39 27.63
CA LEU A 22 -7.55 32.52 26.76
C LEU A 22 -6.56 33.48 27.45
N ALA A 23 -5.57 33.98 26.70
CA ALA A 23 -4.80 35.16 27.08
C ALA A 23 -4.81 36.17 25.93
N GLU A 24 -5.40 37.33 26.21
CA GLU A 24 -5.43 38.54 25.40
C GLU A 24 -4.05 39.22 25.35
N GLY A 25 -3.70 39.82 24.21
CA GLY A 25 -2.52 40.66 24.09
C GLY A 25 -2.39 41.33 22.71
N SER A 26 -2.96 42.52 22.56
CA SER A 26 -2.61 43.54 21.52
C SER A 26 -1.78 44.66 22.21
N PRO A 27 -1.17 45.69 21.54
CA PRO A 27 -1.36 46.17 20.14
C PRO A 27 -0.11 46.77 19.40
N ARG A 28 -0.37 47.25 18.16
CA ARG A 28 0.35 48.27 17.31
C ARG A 28 1.62 47.80 16.55
N ALA A 29 1.91 48.19 15.30
CA ALA A 29 1.59 49.42 14.58
C ALA A 29 1.56 49.31 13.03
N THR A 30 0.66 50.07 12.41
CA THR A 30 0.69 50.83 11.12
C THR A 30 1.64 50.45 9.96
N ALA A 31 1.07 50.28 8.75
CA ALA A 31 1.21 51.25 7.64
C ALA A 31 0.22 50.97 6.48
N ASN A 32 -0.23 52.06 5.86
CA ASN A 32 -1.20 52.22 4.78
C ASN A 32 -0.94 51.39 3.50
N ALA A 33 -2.03 50.99 2.82
CA ALA A 33 -2.24 51.35 1.41
C ALA A 33 -3.72 51.26 1.03
N THR A 34 -4.29 52.45 0.83
CA THR A 34 -5.54 52.75 0.13
C THR A 34 -5.60 52.09 -1.24
N SER A 35 -6.71 51.41 -1.57
CA SER A 35 -7.39 51.60 -2.86
C SER A 35 -8.86 51.24 -2.74
N ARG A 36 -9.66 52.27 -3.01
CA ARG A 36 -11.10 52.39 -2.98
C ARG A 36 -11.63 51.83 -4.31
N SER A 37 -12.56 50.88 -4.26
CA SER A 37 -13.48 50.63 -5.38
C SER A 37 -14.87 50.38 -4.81
N GLN A 38 -15.67 51.45 -4.82
CA GLN A 38 -17.11 51.41 -4.65
C GLN A 38 -17.73 51.03 -6.00
N GLY A 39 -18.49 49.94 -6.02
CA GLY A 39 -19.43 49.60 -7.09
C GLY A 39 -20.63 48.92 -6.45
N SER A 40 -21.69 49.70 -6.20
CA SER A 40 -23.03 49.21 -5.86
C SER A 40 -23.82 48.90 -7.15
N ALA A 41 -24.94 48.18 -6.97
CA ALA A 41 -25.87 47.58 -7.95
C ALA A 41 -25.47 46.14 -8.32
N ASP A 42 -26.35 45.14 -8.36
CA ASP A 42 -27.80 45.10 -8.50
C ASP A 42 -28.31 43.74 -7.99
N ILE A 43 -29.51 43.70 -7.40
CA ILE A 43 -30.20 42.45 -7.09
C ILE A 43 -30.87 41.98 -8.38
N GLN A 44 -30.34 40.93 -9.00
CA GLN A 44 -31.07 40.15 -9.99
C GLN A 44 -31.22 38.71 -9.52
N ASP A 45 -32.46 38.44 -9.15
CA ASP A 45 -33.16 37.15 -9.20
C ASP A 45 -32.68 36.31 -10.40
N GLY A 46 -32.01 35.22 -10.09
CA GLY A 46 -31.32 34.37 -11.05
C GLY A 46 -31.23 32.95 -10.51
N LYS A 47 -32.37 32.27 -10.51
CA LYS A 47 -32.58 30.82 -10.40
C LYS A 47 -31.29 30.00 -10.60
N ALA A 48 -30.62 29.66 -9.50
CA ALA A 48 -29.47 28.78 -9.49
C ALA A 48 -29.92 27.33 -9.77
N LEU A 49 -29.92 26.97 -11.05
CA LEU A 49 -29.71 25.59 -11.51
C LEU A 49 -28.24 25.25 -11.28
N GLN A 50 -27.88 24.86 -10.05
CA GLN A 50 -26.60 24.25 -9.73
C GLN A 50 -26.84 23.22 -8.64
N GLY A 51 -27.02 21.98 -9.06
CA GLY A 51 -27.30 20.86 -8.18
C GLY A 51 -27.37 19.55 -8.95
N GLN A 52 -26.47 19.35 -9.93
CA GLN A 52 -26.42 18.11 -10.69
C GLN A 52 -25.10 17.99 -11.49
N THR A 53 -23.96 18.09 -10.81
CA THR A 53 -22.68 17.69 -11.44
C THR A 53 -21.70 17.05 -10.46
N GLU A 54 -21.84 17.26 -9.15
CA GLU A 54 -20.99 16.60 -8.15
C GLU A 54 -21.43 15.15 -7.84
N SER A 55 -22.71 14.82 -8.02
CA SER A 55 -23.25 13.49 -7.69
C SER A 55 -22.81 12.36 -8.63
N SER A 56 -22.46 12.63 -9.89
CA SER A 56 -22.01 11.56 -10.80
C SER A 56 -20.54 11.20 -10.61
N ALA A 57 -19.68 12.17 -10.28
CA ALA A 57 -18.25 11.91 -10.08
C ALA A 57 -18.00 11.09 -8.81
N GLU A 58 -18.69 11.42 -7.72
CA GLU A 58 -18.60 10.69 -6.44
C GLU A 58 -19.11 9.25 -6.56
N VAL A 59 -20.24 9.04 -7.25
CA VAL A 59 -20.78 7.69 -7.50
C VAL A 59 -19.83 6.86 -8.35
N THR A 60 -19.22 7.43 -9.40
CA THR A 60 -18.25 6.69 -10.22
C THR A 60 -16.94 6.38 -9.48
N ALA A 61 -16.50 7.24 -8.55
CA ALA A 61 -15.30 6.97 -7.75
C ALA A 61 -15.53 5.83 -6.75
N ASP A 62 -16.70 5.79 -6.11
CA ASP A 62 -17.09 4.75 -5.16
C ASP A 62 -17.32 3.39 -5.84
N GLU A 63 -17.94 3.38 -7.02
CA GLU A 63 -18.09 2.18 -7.85
C GLU A 63 -16.72 1.62 -8.31
N ASN A 64 -15.79 2.50 -8.70
CA ASN A 64 -14.45 2.05 -9.09
C ASN A 64 -13.64 1.51 -7.90
N ALA A 65 -13.74 2.15 -6.73
CA ALA A 65 -13.08 1.70 -5.51
C ALA A 65 -13.60 0.32 -5.06
N SER A 66 -14.92 0.12 -5.08
CA SER A 66 -15.54 -1.16 -4.74
C SER A 66 -15.17 -2.26 -5.73
N ALA A 67 -15.16 -1.98 -7.03
CA ALA A 67 -14.70 -2.92 -8.06
C ALA A 67 -13.23 -3.33 -7.86
N SER A 68 -12.35 -2.38 -7.52
CA SER A 68 -10.95 -2.67 -7.19
C SER A 68 -10.82 -3.60 -5.97
N LEU A 69 -11.60 -3.36 -4.91
CA LEU A 69 -11.58 -4.21 -3.71
C LEU A 69 -12.11 -5.61 -3.98
N ASP A 70 -13.15 -5.75 -4.79
CA ASP A 70 -13.68 -7.06 -5.18
C ASP A 70 -12.67 -7.87 -6.01
N ALA A 71 -11.99 -7.22 -6.96
CA ALA A 71 -10.91 -7.85 -7.72
C ALA A 71 -9.75 -8.31 -6.80
N ILE A 72 -9.44 -7.53 -5.76
CA ILE A 72 -8.44 -7.91 -4.74
C ILE A 72 -8.94 -9.12 -3.94
N ARG A 73 -10.19 -9.12 -3.49
CA ARG A 73 -10.81 -10.23 -2.74
C ARG A 73 -10.78 -11.53 -3.54
N ASP A 74 -11.12 -11.45 -4.82
CA ASP A 74 -11.17 -12.61 -5.71
C ASP A 74 -9.79 -13.23 -5.93
N ARG A 75 -8.77 -12.40 -6.20
CA ARG A 75 -7.37 -12.89 -6.27
C ARG A 75 -6.92 -13.44 -4.92
N ALA A 76 -7.17 -12.73 -3.84
CA ALA A 76 -6.80 -13.13 -2.48
C ALA A 76 -7.37 -14.49 -2.05
N ARG A 77 -8.54 -14.90 -2.57
CA ARG A 77 -9.16 -16.21 -2.30
C ARG A 77 -8.47 -17.38 -3.02
N GLN A 78 -7.78 -17.13 -4.12
CA GLN A 78 -7.18 -18.19 -4.95
C GLN A 78 -5.92 -18.80 -4.32
N PHE A 79 -5.31 -18.13 -3.35
CA PHE A 79 -4.03 -18.57 -2.80
C PHE A 79 -4.19 -19.31 -1.47
N SER A 80 -3.46 -20.43 -1.33
CA SER A 80 -3.56 -21.25 -0.13
C SER A 80 -2.98 -20.54 1.10
N ARG A 81 -3.68 -20.61 2.23
CA ARG A 81 -3.23 -20.08 3.53
C ARG A 81 -1.83 -20.57 3.91
N LYS A 82 -1.52 -21.84 3.61
CA LYS A 82 -0.26 -22.49 3.96
C LYS A 82 0.94 -21.85 3.26
N ALA A 83 0.77 -21.39 2.02
CA ALA A 83 1.85 -20.75 1.27
C ALA A 83 2.21 -19.35 1.81
N LEU A 84 1.28 -18.67 2.48
CA LEU A 84 1.48 -17.31 3.00
C LEU A 84 1.97 -17.28 4.45
N THR A 85 1.93 -18.40 5.18
CA THR A 85 2.22 -18.42 6.63
C THR A 85 3.60 -17.86 6.98
N LYS A 86 4.62 -18.11 6.15
CA LYS A 86 5.98 -17.57 6.38
C LYS A 86 6.02 -16.05 6.21
N LEU A 87 5.39 -15.53 5.15
CA LEU A 87 5.33 -14.09 4.91
C LEU A 87 4.52 -13.41 6.01
N GLU A 88 3.35 -13.96 6.34
CA GLU A 88 2.49 -13.44 7.41
C GLU A 88 3.22 -13.32 8.74
N ARG A 89 3.95 -14.39 9.13
CA ARG A 89 4.75 -14.36 10.36
C ARG A 89 5.79 -13.24 10.31
N ARG A 90 6.49 -13.08 9.18
CA ARG A 90 7.51 -12.03 9.03
C ARG A 90 6.90 -10.63 9.09
N LEU A 91 5.75 -10.40 8.45
CA LEU A 91 5.05 -9.13 8.53
C LEU A 91 4.59 -8.82 9.96
N SER A 92 4.08 -9.81 10.68
CA SER A 92 3.70 -9.64 12.09
C SER A 92 4.91 -9.33 12.98
N GLU A 93 6.05 -9.99 12.78
CA GLU A 93 7.30 -9.65 13.48
C GLU A 93 7.71 -8.19 13.25
N LEU A 94 7.71 -7.73 11.99
CA LEU A 94 8.06 -6.36 11.63
C LEU A 94 7.07 -5.33 12.21
N ALA A 95 5.76 -5.61 12.18
CA ALA A 95 4.75 -4.77 12.81
C ALA A 95 5.00 -4.63 14.32
N ASN A 96 5.25 -5.76 14.99
CA ASN A 96 5.53 -5.78 16.42
C ASN A 96 6.82 -5.04 16.78
N GLU A 97 7.86 -5.06 15.92
CA GLU A 97 9.07 -4.26 16.11
C GLU A 97 8.77 -2.75 16.08
N ILE A 98 7.93 -2.31 15.14
CA ILE A 98 7.51 -0.91 15.05
C ILE A 98 6.67 -0.51 16.27
N ASP A 99 5.72 -1.36 16.68
CA ASP A 99 4.87 -1.11 17.84
C ASP A 99 5.68 -1.09 19.14
N ALA A 100 6.67 -1.95 19.29
CA ALA A 100 7.58 -1.95 20.43
C ALA A 100 8.39 -0.64 20.51
N GLU A 101 8.90 -0.16 19.37
CA GLU A 101 9.59 1.13 19.31
C GLU A 101 8.63 2.29 19.63
N ALA A 102 7.40 2.26 19.10
CA ALA A 102 6.39 3.28 19.36
C ALA A 102 6.03 3.34 20.85
N ASN A 103 5.93 2.20 21.52
CA ASN A 103 5.74 2.11 22.97
C ASN A 103 6.96 2.60 23.76
N LEU A 104 8.18 2.38 23.26
CA LEU A 104 9.42 2.75 23.96
C LEU A 104 9.79 4.24 23.79
N LYS A 105 9.63 4.78 22.59
CA LYS A 105 10.08 6.14 22.21
C LYS A 105 8.94 7.13 22.00
N GLY A 106 7.70 6.67 22.04
CA GLY A 106 6.52 7.44 21.75
C GLY A 106 6.13 7.37 20.28
N GLU A 107 4.84 7.20 20.05
CA GLU A 107 4.24 7.06 18.71
C GLU A 107 4.51 8.27 17.82
N ILE A 108 4.48 9.49 18.37
CA ILE A 108 4.76 10.73 17.64
C ILE A 108 6.19 10.71 17.06
N SER A 109 7.14 10.17 17.81
CA SER A 109 8.55 10.06 17.37
C SER A 109 8.68 9.09 16.20
N VAL A 110 8.03 7.94 16.28
CA VAL A 110 8.01 6.95 15.19
C VAL A 110 7.30 7.50 13.95
N ALA A 111 6.11 8.09 14.13
CA ALA A 111 5.34 8.68 13.04
C ALA A 111 6.11 9.78 12.32
N ASN A 112 6.79 10.69 13.05
CA ASN A 112 7.61 11.74 12.44
C ASN A 112 8.78 11.20 11.62
N ARG A 113 9.26 9.98 11.92
CA ARG A 113 10.33 9.34 11.13
C ARG A 113 9.81 8.70 9.85
N VAL A 114 8.70 7.96 9.92
CA VAL A 114 8.24 7.11 8.81
C VAL A 114 7.21 7.80 7.91
N ALA A 115 6.40 8.73 8.42
CA ALA A 115 5.39 9.44 7.63
C ALA A 115 5.93 10.10 6.34
N PRO A 116 7.14 10.69 6.31
CA PRO A 116 7.70 11.26 5.09
C PRO A 116 7.87 10.26 3.94
N GLU A 117 8.06 8.96 4.23
CA GLU A 117 8.12 7.90 3.23
C GLU A 117 6.85 7.86 2.40
N PHE A 118 5.71 8.09 3.03
CA PHE A 118 4.40 8.05 2.39
C PHE A 118 3.89 9.44 1.97
N GLY A 119 4.78 10.44 1.92
CA GLY A 119 4.42 11.81 1.54
C GLY A 119 3.49 12.52 2.52
N MET A 120 3.44 12.08 3.78
CA MET A 120 2.58 12.66 4.82
C MET A 120 3.38 13.18 6.02
N THR A 121 2.70 13.92 6.89
CA THR A 121 3.29 14.39 8.15
C THR A 121 3.03 13.38 9.27
N GLY A 122 3.89 13.34 10.29
CA GLY A 122 3.67 12.48 11.45
C GLY A 122 2.35 12.78 12.17
N ALA A 123 1.89 14.03 12.17
CA ALA A 123 0.59 14.40 12.73
C ALA A 123 -0.59 13.76 11.96
N LEU A 124 -0.54 13.77 10.62
CA LEU A 124 -1.55 13.11 9.79
C LEU A 124 -1.54 11.59 10.00
N MET A 125 -0.35 10.98 10.09
CA MET A 125 -0.23 9.55 10.34
C MET A 125 -0.82 9.14 11.70
N ILE A 126 -0.58 9.95 12.75
CA ILE A 126 -1.17 9.71 14.08
C ILE A 126 -2.70 9.86 14.06
N LEU A 127 -3.21 10.87 13.35
CA LEU A 127 -4.65 11.07 13.18
C LEU A 127 -5.30 9.89 12.44
N GLU A 128 -4.68 9.44 11.35
CA GLU A 128 -5.14 8.29 10.58
C GLU A 128 -5.13 7.02 11.42
N ARG A 129 -4.05 6.75 12.16
CA ARG A 129 -3.97 5.62 13.11
C ARG A 129 -5.12 5.63 14.10
N GLY A 130 -5.43 6.80 14.69
CA GLY A 130 -6.53 6.96 15.63
C GLY A 130 -7.89 6.75 14.98
N THR A 131 -8.08 7.24 13.74
CA THR A 131 -9.30 7.07 12.96
C THR A 131 -9.57 5.61 12.62
N LEU A 132 -8.52 4.86 12.27
CA LEU A 132 -8.58 3.45 11.91
C LEU A 132 -8.51 2.51 13.12
N ASN A 133 -8.27 3.04 14.32
CA ASN A 133 -8.10 2.28 15.56
C ASN A 133 -7.12 1.10 15.40
N THR A 134 -5.93 1.39 14.88
CA THR A 134 -4.92 0.39 14.50
C THR A 134 -3.58 0.63 15.18
N SER A 135 -2.65 -0.33 15.05
CA SER A 135 -1.27 -0.19 15.54
C SER A 135 -0.40 0.61 14.55
N MET A 136 0.74 1.11 15.01
CA MET A 136 1.66 1.84 14.13
C MET A 136 2.30 0.89 13.11
N GLY A 137 2.62 -0.33 13.53
CA GLY A 137 3.16 -1.37 12.66
C GLY A 137 2.20 -1.76 11.54
N ASP A 138 0.93 -2.00 11.86
CA ASP A 138 -0.10 -2.31 10.87
C ASP A 138 -0.33 -1.14 9.90
N LEU A 139 -0.31 0.11 10.39
CA LEU A 139 -0.45 1.28 9.55
C LEU A 139 0.71 1.44 8.55
N VAL A 140 1.95 1.18 8.98
CA VAL A 140 3.13 1.18 8.09
C VAL A 140 3.01 0.10 7.03
N ILE A 141 2.56 -1.12 7.39
CA ILE A 141 2.32 -2.18 6.40
C ILE A 141 1.27 -1.73 5.38
N ALA A 142 0.14 -1.20 5.84
CA ALA A 142 -0.94 -0.76 4.95
C ALA A 142 -0.45 0.28 3.92
N HIS A 143 0.28 1.31 4.37
CA HIS A 143 0.84 2.34 3.48
C HIS A 143 1.89 1.78 2.53
N THR A 144 2.74 0.87 2.99
CA THR A 144 3.72 0.19 2.13
C THR A 144 3.04 -0.59 1.01
N LEU A 145 1.96 -1.32 1.32
CA LEU A 145 1.22 -2.08 0.33
C LEU A 145 0.43 -1.18 -0.63
N ALA A 146 -0.21 -0.12 -0.10
CA ALA A 146 -0.96 0.86 -0.88
C ALA A 146 -0.05 1.57 -1.90
N ALA A 147 1.12 2.05 -1.46
CA ALA A 147 2.09 2.74 -2.32
C ALA A 147 2.65 1.87 -3.46
N ASN A 148 2.56 0.55 -3.33
CA ASN A 148 3.03 -0.41 -4.33
C ASN A 148 1.89 -1.03 -5.16
N SER A 149 0.64 -0.71 -4.84
CA SER A 149 -0.51 -1.30 -5.50
C SER A 149 -0.67 -0.81 -6.94
N PRO A 150 -0.89 -1.70 -7.92
CA PRO A 150 -1.26 -1.30 -9.27
C PRO A 150 -2.73 -0.82 -9.40
N ALA A 151 -3.55 -1.00 -8.35
CA ALA A 151 -5.00 -0.77 -8.37
C ALA A 151 -5.45 0.55 -7.72
N ASP A 152 -4.52 1.50 -7.49
CA ASP A 152 -4.75 2.81 -6.84
C ASP A 152 -5.65 2.71 -5.59
N VAL A 153 -5.20 1.92 -4.62
CA VAL A 153 -5.93 1.67 -3.37
C VAL A 153 -5.33 2.42 -2.20
N THR A 154 -6.18 2.87 -1.29
CA THR A 154 -5.75 3.60 -0.09
C THR A 154 -5.52 2.65 1.09
N ALA A 155 -4.73 3.10 2.09
CA ALA A 155 -4.55 2.35 3.33
C ALA A 155 -5.89 2.05 4.02
N THR A 156 -6.82 3.00 4.05
CA THR A 156 -8.19 2.81 4.58
C THR A 156 -8.92 1.65 3.90
N GLN A 157 -8.86 1.56 2.57
CA GLN A 157 -9.48 0.46 1.84
C GLN A 157 -8.82 -0.90 2.15
N LEU A 158 -7.51 -0.92 2.35
CA LEU A 158 -6.80 -2.14 2.77
C LEU A 158 -7.20 -2.56 4.19
N PHE A 159 -7.44 -1.61 5.10
CA PHE A 159 -7.98 -1.92 6.43
C PHE A 159 -9.39 -2.48 6.38
N THR A 160 -10.25 -2.05 5.45
CA THR A 160 -11.55 -2.72 5.20
C THR A 160 -11.36 -4.20 4.92
N LEU A 161 -10.40 -4.57 4.06
CA LEU A 161 -10.08 -5.98 3.79
C LEU A 161 -9.50 -6.69 5.03
N GLN A 162 -8.66 -6.01 5.81
CA GLN A 162 -8.10 -6.57 7.04
C GLN A 162 -9.19 -6.91 8.06
N HIS A 163 -10.16 -5.99 8.25
CA HIS A 163 -11.33 -6.18 9.10
C HIS A 163 -12.28 -7.28 8.57
N ASP A 164 -12.36 -7.46 7.25
CA ASP A 164 -13.04 -8.60 6.60
C ASP A 164 -12.33 -9.95 6.86
N GLY A 165 -11.20 -9.97 7.58
CA GLY A 165 -10.46 -11.16 7.97
C GLY A 165 -9.39 -11.60 6.97
N TYR A 166 -8.99 -10.71 6.06
CA TYR A 166 -7.85 -10.93 5.18
C TYR A 166 -6.56 -10.53 5.90
N SER A 167 -5.57 -11.43 5.92
CA SER A 167 -4.27 -11.12 6.51
C SER A 167 -3.43 -10.26 5.55
N TRP A 168 -2.41 -9.54 6.05
CA TRP A 168 -1.59 -8.67 5.22
C TRP A 168 -0.90 -9.40 4.07
N ALA A 169 -0.41 -10.62 4.30
CA ALA A 169 0.17 -11.44 3.23
C ALA A 169 -0.88 -11.77 2.14
N ARG A 170 -2.13 -12.01 2.54
CA ARG A 170 -3.21 -12.28 1.59
C ARG A 170 -3.62 -11.02 0.82
N ILE A 171 -3.68 -9.87 1.50
CA ILE A 171 -3.96 -8.58 0.86
C ILE A 171 -2.86 -8.28 -0.17
N ALA A 172 -1.59 -8.41 0.19
CA ALA A 172 -0.46 -8.21 -0.72
C ALA A 172 -0.55 -9.12 -1.96
N TYR A 173 -0.95 -10.39 -1.78
CA TYR A 173 -1.22 -11.29 -2.92
C TYR A 173 -2.39 -10.80 -3.77
N GLY A 174 -3.49 -10.38 -3.14
CA GLY A 174 -4.64 -9.80 -3.82
C GLY A 174 -4.29 -8.52 -4.61
N LEU A 175 -3.27 -7.77 -4.19
CA LEU A 175 -2.72 -6.62 -4.90
C LEU A 175 -1.76 -6.99 -6.05
N ASP A 176 -1.57 -8.29 -6.34
CA ASP A 176 -0.60 -8.81 -7.31
C ASP A 176 0.86 -8.40 -6.99
N LEU A 177 1.21 -8.25 -5.71
CA LEU A 177 2.56 -7.93 -5.29
C LEU A 177 3.44 -9.18 -5.17
N ARG A 178 4.73 -9.03 -5.50
CA ARG A 178 5.72 -10.11 -5.34
C ARG A 178 5.98 -10.42 -3.87
N GLN A 179 5.52 -11.59 -3.45
CA GLN A 179 5.55 -12.04 -2.05
C GLN A 179 6.96 -12.09 -1.44
N ASP A 180 7.99 -12.36 -2.25
CA ASP A 180 9.39 -12.39 -1.81
C ASP A 180 9.98 -10.99 -1.57
N GLN A 181 9.36 -9.95 -2.13
CA GLN A 181 9.78 -8.55 -1.97
C GLN A 181 8.97 -7.82 -0.89
N VAL A 182 7.73 -8.23 -0.62
CA VAL A 182 6.85 -7.60 0.36
C VAL A 182 7.51 -7.48 1.73
N ALA A 183 8.10 -8.57 2.25
CA ALA A 183 8.78 -8.53 3.55
C ALA A 183 10.00 -7.59 3.54
N GLY A 184 10.76 -7.56 2.45
CA GLY A 184 11.94 -6.70 2.33
C GLY A 184 11.60 -5.22 2.25
N ALA A 185 10.50 -4.88 1.57
CA ALA A 185 9.99 -3.51 1.51
C ALA A 185 9.52 -3.04 2.89
N VAL A 186 8.69 -3.83 3.58
CA VAL A 186 8.25 -3.50 4.94
C VAL A 186 9.43 -3.42 5.90
N GLU A 187 10.43 -4.29 5.76
CA GLU A 187 11.65 -4.24 6.59
C GLU A 187 12.46 -2.95 6.38
N SER A 188 12.48 -2.41 5.15
CA SER A 188 13.06 -1.09 4.87
C SER A 188 12.34 0.00 5.66
N GLU A 189 11.01 0.01 5.63
CA GLU A 189 10.20 0.99 6.38
C GLU A 189 10.33 0.80 7.89
N THR A 190 10.40 -0.45 8.37
CA THR A 190 10.67 -0.77 9.77
C THR A 190 12.00 -0.14 10.21
N ARG A 191 13.05 -0.20 9.40
CA ARG A 191 14.34 0.42 9.73
C ARG A 191 14.23 1.94 9.88
N VAL A 192 13.43 2.61 9.06
CA VAL A 192 13.16 4.05 9.19
C VAL A 192 12.36 4.33 10.46
N ALA A 193 11.28 3.57 10.68
CA ALA A 193 10.42 3.69 11.86
C ALA A 193 11.19 3.54 13.18
N ILE A 194 12.13 2.60 13.25
CA ILE A 194 12.98 2.36 14.44
C ILE A 194 14.28 3.20 14.47
N GLY A 195 14.43 4.17 13.57
CA GLY A 195 15.57 5.09 13.53
C GLY A 195 16.91 4.45 13.14
N ARG A 196 16.89 3.25 12.54
CA ARG A 196 18.07 2.56 11.96
C ARG A 196 18.37 2.97 10.51
N ALA A 197 17.46 3.72 9.90
CA ALA A 197 17.64 4.36 8.60
C ALA A 197 17.02 5.75 8.64
N LYS A 198 17.51 6.64 7.77
CA LYS A 198 16.92 7.96 7.56
C LYS A 198 15.85 7.83 6.47
N ALA A 199 14.76 8.57 6.63
CA ALA A 199 13.76 8.68 5.59
C ALA A 199 14.36 9.26 4.30
N ASP A 200 14.09 8.63 3.16
CA ASP A 200 14.42 9.11 1.82
C ASP A 200 13.19 9.67 1.07
N GLY A 201 12.01 9.53 1.68
CA GLY A 201 10.75 10.09 1.18
C GLY A 201 10.14 9.29 0.04
N LYS A 202 10.49 8.00 -0.09
CA LYS A 202 10.00 7.11 -1.13
C LYS A 202 9.77 5.71 -0.57
N PRO A 203 8.53 5.19 -0.60
CA PRO A 203 8.26 3.85 -0.12
C PRO A 203 9.09 2.82 -0.89
N ALA A 204 9.61 1.83 -0.18
CA ALA A 204 10.35 0.74 -0.78
C ALA A 204 9.53 0.04 -1.87
N MET A 205 10.12 -0.07 -3.06
CA MET A 205 9.43 -0.59 -4.24
C MET A 205 9.30 -2.11 -4.22
N ILE A 206 8.08 -2.59 -4.47
CA ILE A 206 7.70 -3.97 -4.67
C ILE A 206 7.25 -4.11 -6.12
N GLN A 207 7.87 -5.01 -6.87
CA GLN A 207 7.44 -5.25 -8.24
C GLN A 207 6.11 -6.01 -8.25
N SER A 208 5.29 -5.79 -9.28
CA SER A 208 4.11 -6.63 -9.50
C SER A 208 4.51 -8.01 -10.00
N ALA A 209 3.78 -9.03 -9.54
CA ALA A 209 4.03 -10.41 -9.90
C ALA A 209 3.67 -10.67 -11.37
N SER A 210 2.65 -9.99 -11.91
CA SER A 210 2.34 -10.02 -13.35
C SER A 210 3.45 -9.42 -14.21
N ALA A 211 3.99 -8.25 -13.85
CA ALA A 211 5.07 -7.62 -14.63
C ALA A 211 6.34 -8.47 -14.62
N ALA A 212 6.70 -9.07 -13.47
CA ALA A 212 7.85 -9.96 -13.39
C ALA A 212 7.67 -11.23 -14.25
N ARG A 213 6.47 -11.80 -14.28
CA ARG A 213 6.14 -12.94 -15.15
C ARG A 213 6.23 -12.59 -16.63
N ALA A 214 5.74 -11.41 -17.02
CA ALA A 214 5.85 -10.91 -18.39
C ALA A 214 7.32 -10.75 -18.81
N ALA A 215 8.15 -10.14 -17.95
CA ALA A 215 9.59 -9.97 -18.21
C ALA A 215 10.34 -11.32 -18.35
N ALA A 216 10.01 -12.31 -17.52
CA ALA A 216 10.60 -13.65 -17.62
C ALA A 216 10.17 -14.41 -18.89
N SER A 217 8.93 -14.21 -19.34
CA SER A 217 8.45 -14.81 -20.60
C SER A 217 9.11 -14.18 -21.83
N ALA A 218 9.38 -12.87 -21.80
CA ALA A 218 10.07 -12.16 -22.87
C ALA A 218 11.55 -12.58 -23.01
N SER A 219 12.25 -12.80 -21.88
CA SER A 219 13.65 -13.25 -21.91
C SER A 219 13.82 -14.69 -22.39
N THR A 220 12.81 -15.54 -22.17
CA THR A 220 12.81 -16.93 -22.67
C THR A 220 12.51 -17.01 -24.17
N GLY A 221 11.68 -16.09 -24.71
CA GLY A 221 11.34 -16.03 -26.13
C GLY A 221 12.45 -15.49 -27.03
N MET A 222 13.37 -14.65 -26.52
CA MET A 222 14.45 -14.06 -27.32
C MET A 222 15.65 -15.00 -27.53
N ASN A 223 15.80 -16.07 -26.74
CA ASN A 223 16.92 -17.02 -26.89
C ASN A 223 16.60 -18.22 -27.81
N ALA A 224 15.38 -18.30 -28.35
CA ALA A 224 14.96 -19.37 -29.28
C ALA A 224 15.07 -19.00 -30.76
N GLY A 225 15.61 -17.82 -31.11
CA GLY A 225 15.65 -17.29 -32.49
C GLY A 225 17.02 -16.93 -33.06
N ALA A 226 18.10 -17.01 -32.29
CA ALA A 226 19.45 -16.61 -32.73
C ALA A 226 20.29 -17.80 -33.24
N GLY A 227 19.69 -18.67 -34.06
CA GLY A 227 20.35 -19.91 -34.50
C GLY A 227 19.76 -20.54 -35.77
N VAL A 228 19.23 -19.76 -36.70
CA VAL A 228 18.92 -20.25 -38.05
C VAL A 228 19.51 -19.28 -39.06
N ASN A 229 20.83 -19.35 -39.25
CA ASN A 229 21.46 -18.76 -40.42
C ASN A 229 21.26 -19.74 -41.59
N ALA A 230 20.19 -19.48 -42.34
CA ALA A 230 19.98 -20.05 -43.67
C ALA A 230 20.95 -19.39 -44.65
N GLY A 231 22.08 -20.06 -44.90
CA GLY A 231 22.96 -19.79 -46.03
C GLY A 231 23.00 -21.02 -46.92
N GLY A 232 22.06 -21.13 -47.87
CA GLY A 232 22.07 -22.15 -48.90
C GLY A 232 23.03 -21.79 -50.02
N ALA A 233 23.98 -22.69 -50.32
CA ALA A 233 24.62 -22.78 -51.63
C ALA A 233 25.20 -24.20 -51.85
N GLY A 234 24.46 -24.98 -52.64
CA GLY A 234 24.87 -26.04 -53.58
C GLY A 234 26.02 -27.00 -53.26
N GLY A 235 25.73 -28.31 -53.29
CA GLY A 235 26.75 -29.34 -53.49
C GLY A 235 26.27 -30.76 -53.21
N SER A 236 25.74 -31.43 -54.23
CA SER A 236 25.43 -32.86 -54.23
C SER A 236 26.67 -33.72 -54.01
N ALA A 237 26.61 -34.71 -53.12
CA ALA A 237 27.37 -35.97 -53.26
C ALA A 237 26.80 -37.06 -52.35
N ALA A 238 26.52 -38.21 -52.96
CA ALA A 238 26.05 -39.44 -52.36
C ALA A 238 27.06 -40.09 -51.41
N GLY A 239 26.58 -40.85 -50.43
CA GLY A 239 27.46 -41.62 -49.53
C GLY A 239 26.70 -42.49 -48.54
N SER A 240 26.44 -43.71 -48.97
CA SER A 240 25.94 -44.91 -48.26
C SER A 240 26.25 -45.08 -46.76
N ALA A 241 25.24 -45.58 -46.06
CA ALA A 241 25.24 -46.73 -45.15
C ALA A 241 26.37 -46.92 -44.10
N GLY A 242 25.97 -46.96 -42.83
CA GLY A 242 26.76 -47.54 -41.74
C GLY A 242 25.90 -47.84 -40.52
N VAL A 243 25.28 -49.02 -40.47
CA VAL A 243 24.67 -49.59 -39.26
C VAL A 243 25.76 -50.40 -38.54
N GLY A 244 26.16 -49.95 -37.34
CA GLY A 244 27.11 -50.65 -36.48
C GLY A 244 26.45 -51.08 -35.18
N LEU A 245 25.95 -52.32 -35.16
CA LEU A 245 25.49 -53.04 -33.97
C LEU A 245 26.70 -53.34 -33.06
N SER A 246 26.61 -53.06 -31.76
CA SER A 246 27.57 -53.55 -30.76
C SER A 246 26.80 -54.28 -29.64
N ILE A 247 26.74 -55.60 -29.75
CA ILE A 247 26.38 -56.51 -28.66
C ILE A 247 27.55 -57.49 -28.54
N GLY A 248 28.34 -57.36 -27.48
CA GLY A 248 29.44 -58.24 -27.13
C GLY A 248 29.25 -58.72 -25.69
N LYS A 249 29.38 -60.04 -25.53
CA LYS A 249 29.05 -60.89 -24.37
C LYS A 249 29.80 -60.56 -23.08
#